data_AF-A0A953NAQ4-F1
#
_entry.id   AF-A0A953NAQ4-F1
#
_cell.length_a   1.000
_cell.length_b   1.000
_cell.length_c   1.000
_cell.angle_alpha   90.00
_cell.angle_beta   90.00
_cell.angle_gamma   90.00
#
_symmetry.space_group_name_H-M   'P 1'
#
loop_
_entity.id
_entity.type
_entity.pdbx_description
1 polymer ?
#
loop_
_entity_poly.entity_id
_entity_poly.type
_entity_poly.pdbx_seq_one_letter_code
_entity_poly.pdbx_strand_id
1 'polypeptide(L)' 'MADTSTPDSPCVAVCSTLFDDICRGCGRTVMEVSNWVFMDDAEKKAVWVRIRAEGYPRRPDNS' A
#
# COMPACT_ATOMS: atom_id res chain seq x y z
N MET A 1 12.34 -5.99 -17.09
CA MET A 1 10.88 -6.18 -17.15
C MET A 1 10.33 -5.84 -15.78
N ALA A 2 9.94 -4.59 -15.54
CA ALA A 2 9.29 -4.17 -14.29
C ALA A 2 7.88 -3.73 -14.66
N ASP A 3 6.93 -4.41 -14.04
CA ASP A 3 5.55 -4.63 -14.42
C ASP A 3 4.72 -3.34 -14.56
N THR A 4 4.22 -3.09 -15.77
CA THR A 4 3.18 -2.12 -16.08
C THR A 4 1.84 -2.78 -15.83
N SER A 5 1.32 -2.67 -14.62
CA SER A 5 -0.11 -2.77 -14.30
C SER A 5 -0.31 -2.26 -12.89
N THR A 6 -1.35 -1.45 -12.69
CA THR A 6 -1.75 -0.93 -11.38
C THR A 6 -1.65 -2.03 -10.34
N PRO A 7 -0.72 -1.97 -9.38
CA PRO A 7 -0.42 -3.15 -8.60
C PRO A 7 -1.64 -3.48 -7.74
N ASP A 8 -2.07 -4.74 -7.78
CA ASP A 8 -3.14 -5.31 -6.94
C ASP A 8 -2.89 -5.10 -5.44
N SER A 9 -1.70 -4.62 -5.07
CA SER A 9 -1.38 -4.13 -3.74
C SER A 9 -0.61 -2.80 -3.87
N PRO A 10 -0.90 -1.79 -3.05
CA PRO A 10 -0.16 -0.51 -3.06
C PRO A 10 1.28 -0.64 -2.52
N CYS A 11 1.83 -1.85 -2.44
CA CYS A 11 3.18 -2.10 -1.95
C CYS A 11 4.20 -1.62 -2.99
N VAL A 12 5.01 -0.63 -2.62
CA VAL A 12 6.07 -0.08 -3.48
C VAL A 12 7.39 -0.84 -3.35
N ALA A 13 7.39 -2.02 -2.70
CA ALA A 13 8.57 -2.81 -2.31
C ALA A 13 9.64 -2.04 -1.49
N VAL A 14 9.37 -0.79 -1.14
CA VAL A 14 10.14 0.07 -0.25
C VAL A 14 9.36 0.16 1.05
N CYS A 15 9.80 -0.60 2.05
CA CYS A 15 9.21 -0.57 3.38
C CYS A 15 10.11 0.27 4.30
N SER A 16 9.62 1.44 4.73
CA SER A 16 10.25 2.23 5.81
C SER A 16 9.50 2.11 7.14
N THR A 17 8.76 1.01 7.34
CA THR A 17 8.15 0.63 8.63
C THR A 17 9.21 0.06 9.57
N LEU A 18 10.14 0.89 10.05
CA LEU A 18 11.06 0.41 11.08
C LEU A 18 10.44 0.50 12.48
N PHE A 19 9.43 1.36 12.71
CA PHE A 19 8.86 1.62 14.05
C PHE A 19 7.35 1.99 14.12
N ASP A 20 6.65 2.19 13.00
CA ASP A 20 5.26 2.65 13.00
C ASP A 20 4.26 1.55 12.60
N ASP A 21 3.04 1.60 13.17
CA ASP A 21 1.93 0.73 12.78
C ASP A 21 1.53 0.87 11.30
N ILE A 22 1.85 2.01 10.67
CA ILE A 22 1.53 2.35 9.28
C ILE A 22 2.81 2.50 8.45
N CYS A 23 2.82 1.90 7.26
CA CYS A 23 3.92 2.03 6.32
C CYS A 23 3.98 3.39 5.64
N ARG A 24 5.06 4.14 5.86
CA ARG A 24 5.32 5.41 5.17
C ARG A 24 5.66 5.28 3.68
N GLY A 25 5.79 4.06 3.15
CA GLY A 25 5.90 3.82 1.71
C GLY A 25 4.53 3.66 1.05
N CYS A 26 3.77 2.66 1.51
CA CYS A 26 2.50 2.26 0.91
C CYS A 26 1.24 2.80 1.64
N GLY A 27 1.39 3.40 2.81
CA GLY A 27 0.29 3.93 3.64
C GLY A 27 -0.51 2.89 4.41
N ARG A 28 -0.10 1.62 4.40
CA ARG A 28 -0.89 0.52 4.98
C ARG A 28 -0.35 0.04 6.31
N THR A 29 -1.25 -0.43 7.16
CA THR A 29 -0.85 -1.08 8.41
C THR A 29 -0.31 -2.48 8.19
N VAL A 30 0.55 -2.96 9.09
CA VAL A 30 1.11 -4.32 9.05
C VAL A 30 0.00 -5.38 9.10
N MET A 31 -1.06 -5.09 9.85
CA MET A 31 -2.27 -5.91 9.94
C MET A 31 -3.02 -5.96 8.61
N GLU A 32 -3.24 -4.81 7.95
CA GLU A 32 -3.88 -4.77 6.63
C GLU A 32 -3.03 -5.49 5.57
N VAL A 33 -1.70 -5.39 5.63
CA VAL A 33 -0.81 -6.11 4.71
C VAL A 33 -0.96 -7.62 4.88
N SER A 34 -1.01 -8.10 6.12
CA SER A 34 -1.19 -9.52 6.45
C SER A 34 -2.60 -10.00 6.06
N ASN A 35 -3.62 -9.18 6.29
CA ASN A 35 -5.01 -9.49 5.94
C ASN A 35 -5.36 -9.25 4.47
N TRP A 36 -4.49 -8.64 3.66
CA TRP A 36 -4.84 -8.26 2.28
C TRP A 36 -5.31 -9.42 1.40
N VAL A 37 -4.71 -10.59 1.58
CA VAL A 37 -5.07 -11.83 0.89
C VAL A 37 -6.43 -12.38 1.34
N PHE A 38 -6.87 -12.03 2.55
CA PHE A 38 -8.14 -12.43 3.13
C PHE A 38 -9.24 -11.36 2.98
N MET A 39 -8.87 -10.14 2.60
CA MET A 39 -9.79 -9.02 2.42
C MET A 39 -10.63 -9.15 1.15
N ASP A 40 -11.90 -8.81 1.27
CA ASP A 40 -12.82 -8.70 0.13
C ASP A 40 -12.58 -7.41 -0.66
N ASP A 41 -13.15 -7.31 -1.86
CA ASP A 41 -12.94 -6.18 -2.78
C ASP A 41 -13.41 -4.85 -2.15
N ALA A 42 -14.46 -4.91 -1.34
CA ALA A 42 -14.96 -3.77 -0.57
C ALA A 42 -13.95 -3.27 0.48
N GLU A 43 -13.32 -4.19 1.21
CA GLU A 43 -12.29 -3.87 2.20
C GLU A 43 -11.04 -3.30 1.52
N LYS A 44 -10.62 -3.93 0.42
CA LYS A 44 -9.51 -3.45 -0.40
C LYS A 44 -9.75 -2.02 -0.88
N LYS A 45 -10.97 -1.71 -1.34
CA LYS A 45 -11.38 -0.34 -1.72
C LYS A 45 -11.32 0.63 -0.55
N ALA A 46 -11.80 0.24 0.63
CA ALA A 46 -11.76 1.10 1.82
C ALA A 46 -10.32 1.48 2.18
N VAL A 47 -9.41 0.50 2.17
CA VAL A 47 -7.96 0.73 2.36
C VAL A 47 -7.43 1.67 1.27
N TRP A 48 -7.78 1.45 0.01
CA TRP A 48 -7.36 2.31 -1.10
C TRP A 48 -7.84 3.77 -0.96
N VAL A 49 -9.07 3.99 -0.51
CA VAL A 49 -9.62 5.34 -0.28
C VAL A 49 -8.84 6.02 0.83
N ARG A 50 -8.59 5.32 1.94
CA ARG A 50 -7.83 5.85 3.08
C ARG A 50 -6.41 6.23 2.67
N ILE A 51 -5.65 5.31 2.08
CA ILE A 51 -4.24 5.57 1.71
C ILE A 51 -4.14 6.68 0.67
N ARG A 52 -5.08 6.77 -0.29
CA ARG A 52 -5.11 7.88 -1.26
C ARG A 52 -5.42 9.21 -0.61
N ALA A 53 -6.34 9.24 0.36
CA ALA A 53 -6.64 10.45 1.13
C ALA A 53 -5.44 10.94 1.95
N GLU A 54 -4.61 10.01 2.45
CA GLU A 54 -3.35 10.31 3.13
C GLU A 54 -2.21 10.73 2.16
N GLY A 55 -2.41 10.56 0.85
CA GLY A 55 -1.43 10.89 -0.19
C GLY A 55 -0.40 9.79 -0.46
N TYR A 56 -0.78 8.53 -0.23
CA TYR A 56 -0.04 7.32 -0.59
C TYR A 56 -0.65 6.63 -1.83
N PRO A 57 0.11 5.74 -2.51
CA PRO A 57 1.54 5.49 -2.33
C PRO A 57 2.36 6.67 -2.85
N ARG A 58 3.31 7.15 -2.03
CA ARG A 58 4.31 8.13 -2.46
C ARG A 58 5.29 7.35 -3.34
N ARG A 59 4.96 7.20 -4.63
CA ARG A 59 5.89 6.59 -5.58
C ARG A 59 7.18 7.43 -5.52
N PRO A 60 8.35 6.85 -5.23
CA PRO A 60 9.58 7.50 -5.64
C PRO A 60 9.48 7.58 -7.17
N ASP A 61 9.49 8.79 -7.71
CA ASP A 61 9.67 8.94 -9.13
C ASP A 61 10.99 8.25 -9.49
N ASN A 62 10.89 7.19 -10.29
CA ASN A 62 12.07 6.54 -10.83
C ASN A 62 12.31 7.24 -12.17
N SER A 63 13.11 8.32 -12.13
CA SER A 63 13.74 8.89 -13.33
C SER A 63 14.85 7.97 -13.83
#